data_AF-A0A925MCB1-F1
#
_entry.id   AF-A0A925MCB1-F1
#
_cell.length_a   1.000
_cell.length_b   1.000
_cell.length_c   1.000
_cell.angle_alpha   90.00
_cell.angle_beta   90.00
_cell.angle_gamma   90.00
#
_symmetry.space_group_name_H-M   'P 1'
#
loop_
_entity.id
_entity.type
_entity.pdbx_description
1 polymer ?
#
loop_
_entity_poly.entity_id
_entity_poly.type
_entity_poly.pdbx_seq_one_letter_code
_entity_poly.pdbx_strand_id
1 'polypeptide(L)'
;MPCDAPEVEPIWRDLEAAARPTYFLTWGWIETWLAMLPAEARPQLAVVRQGARVVAACFLGHQRQLRHGVLPTRVHHLNSTGIPQLDDLCVEHNSMLCVPGISWPLRTLIEGLPADWDEIELPAIDATPLAPPAAYQVTIDREVSAPYIDLARVRAAGDYLSLLGANTR
;
A
#
# COMPACT_ATOMS: atom_id res chain seq x y z
N MET A 1 -19.81 -1.16 -13.04
CA MET A 1 -20.39 -1.71 -11.79
C MET A 1 -19.42 -1.41 -10.67
N PRO A 2 -19.81 -0.60 -9.66
CA PRO A 2 -19.01 -0.39 -8.46
C PRO A 2 -18.76 -1.75 -7.77
N CYS A 3 -17.66 -1.85 -7.04
CA CYS A 3 -17.17 -3.07 -6.38
C CYS A 3 -18.27 -3.78 -5.55
N ASP A 4 -18.67 -4.99 -5.94
CA ASP A 4 -19.79 -5.79 -5.38
C ASP A 4 -19.51 -6.42 -3.99
N ALA A 5 -18.69 -5.80 -3.15
CA ALA A 5 -18.57 -6.20 -1.75
C ALA A 5 -19.16 -5.07 -0.87
N PRO A 6 -20.40 -5.20 -0.35
CA PRO A 6 -21.12 -4.12 0.34
C PRO A 6 -20.44 -3.59 1.61
N GLU A 7 -19.32 -4.19 2.02
CA GLU A 7 -18.57 -3.83 3.22
C GLU A 7 -17.24 -3.10 2.95
N VAL A 8 -16.76 -3.00 1.70
CA VAL A 8 -15.43 -2.44 1.41
C VAL A 8 -15.34 -0.96 1.77
N GLU A 9 -16.23 -0.13 1.22
CA GLU A 9 -16.23 1.31 1.49
C GLU A 9 -16.41 1.60 2.99
N PRO A 10 -17.43 1.04 3.68
CA PRO A 10 -17.61 1.27 5.11
C PRO A 10 -16.35 0.91 5.93
N ILE A 11 -15.76 -0.27 5.69
CA ILE A 11 -14.54 -0.71 6.41
C ILE A 11 -13.39 0.28 6.17
N TRP A 12 -13.17 0.68 4.92
CA TRP A 12 -12.06 1.55 4.58
C TRP A 12 -12.22 2.94 5.18
N ARG A 13 -13.42 3.54 5.08
CA ARG A 13 -13.72 4.87 5.62
C ARG A 13 -13.66 4.91 7.14
N ASP A 14 -14.10 3.85 7.82
CA ASP A 14 -13.99 3.74 9.28
C ASP A 14 -12.52 3.74 9.73
N LEU A 15 -11.66 3.01 9.01
CA LEU A 15 -10.22 3.00 9.28
C LEU A 15 -9.57 4.34 8.92
N GLU A 16 -9.93 4.94 7.78
CA GLU A 16 -9.40 6.23 7.31
C GLU A 16 -9.68 7.36 8.32
N ALA A 17 -10.91 7.41 8.85
CA ALA A 17 -11.32 8.40 9.83
C ALA A 17 -10.48 8.33 11.12
N ALA A 18 -10.06 7.12 11.50
CA ALA A 18 -9.21 6.89 12.66
C ALA A 18 -7.72 7.17 12.36
N ALA A 19 -7.23 6.70 11.22
CA ALA A 19 -5.81 6.66 10.87
C ALA A 19 -5.24 7.99 10.36
N ARG A 20 -6.06 8.80 9.67
CA ARG A 20 -5.64 10.02 8.95
C ARG A 20 -4.44 9.76 8.04
N PRO A 21 -4.57 8.86 7.05
CA PRO A 21 -3.44 8.41 6.25
C PRO A 21 -3.03 9.47 5.20
N THR A 22 -1.99 9.16 4.42
CA THR A 22 -1.67 9.88 3.19
C THR A 22 -2.83 9.79 2.19
N TYR A 23 -2.88 10.71 1.23
CA TYR A 23 -3.95 10.76 0.23
C TYR A 23 -4.13 9.43 -0.52
N PHE A 24 -3.05 8.72 -0.82
CA PHE A 24 -3.08 7.46 -1.58
C PHE A 24 -3.73 6.28 -0.83
N LEU A 25 -3.97 6.41 0.47
CA LEU A 25 -4.73 5.43 1.25
C LEU A 25 -6.11 5.96 1.67
N THR A 26 -6.54 7.12 1.15
CA THR A 26 -7.91 7.61 1.34
C THR A 26 -8.88 6.86 0.45
N TRP A 27 -10.15 6.79 0.86
CA TRP A 27 -11.19 6.18 0.04
C TRP A 27 -11.33 6.87 -1.33
N GLY A 28 -11.17 8.20 -1.40
CA GLY A 28 -11.26 8.92 -2.68
C GLY A 28 -10.24 8.46 -3.72
N TRP A 29 -9.03 8.12 -3.29
CA TRP A 29 -8.03 7.49 -4.16
C TRP A 29 -8.40 6.04 -4.49
N ILE A 30 -8.67 5.25 -3.45
CA ILE A 30 -8.90 3.80 -3.57
C ILE A 30 -10.12 3.48 -4.43
N GLU A 31 -11.23 4.19 -4.24
CA GLU A 31 -12.45 4.05 -5.06
C GLU A 31 -12.14 4.28 -6.54
N THR A 32 -11.43 5.37 -6.83
CA THR A 32 -11.05 5.73 -8.20
C THR A 32 -10.15 4.66 -8.80
N TRP A 33 -9.13 4.21 -8.07
CA TRP A 33 -8.26 3.12 -8.49
C TRP A 33 -9.07 1.85 -8.80
N LEU A 34 -9.89 1.36 -7.86
CA LEU A 34 -10.72 0.17 -8.04
C LEU A 34 -11.71 0.28 -9.22
N ALA A 35 -12.26 1.48 -9.45
CA ALA A 35 -13.20 1.73 -10.54
C ALA A 35 -12.53 1.69 -11.93
N MET A 36 -11.24 2.03 -11.99
CA MET A 36 -10.45 2.04 -13.23
C MET A 36 -9.88 0.67 -13.61
N LEU A 37 -9.90 -0.31 -12.68
CA LEU A 37 -9.38 -1.64 -12.94
C LEU A 37 -10.35 -2.51 -13.76
N PRO A 38 -9.84 -3.28 -14.74
CA PRO A 38 -10.64 -4.31 -15.39
C PRO A 38 -11.03 -5.39 -14.38
N ALA A 39 -12.14 -6.09 -14.63
CA ALA A 39 -12.74 -7.01 -13.66
C ALA A 39 -11.76 -8.13 -13.22
N GLU A 40 -10.96 -8.62 -14.15
CA GLU A 40 -9.95 -9.66 -13.96
C GLU A 40 -8.72 -9.22 -13.15
N ALA A 41 -8.48 -7.91 -13.01
CA ALA A 41 -7.36 -7.36 -12.25
C ALA A 41 -7.78 -6.81 -10.89
N ARG A 42 -9.06 -6.98 -10.50
CA ARG A 42 -9.56 -6.44 -9.23
C ARG A 42 -8.89 -7.15 -8.04
N PRO A 43 -8.24 -6.39 -7.15
CA PRO A 43 -7.61 -6.96 -5.96
C PRO A 43 -8.67 -7.38 -4.94
N GLN A 44 -8.25 -8.19 -3.97
CA GLN A 44 -9.10 -8.61 -2.86
C GLN A 44 -8.81 -7.77 -1.62
N LEU A 45 -9.84 -7.44 -0.84
CA LEU A 45 -9.66 -6.76 0.44
C LEU A 45 -9.24 -7.77 1.52
N ALA A 46 -8.07 -7.58 2.10
CA ALA A 46 -7.61 -8.29 3.29
C ALA A 46 -7.84 -7.41 4.52
N VAL A 47 -8.45 -7.98 5.57
CA VAL A 47 -8.75 -7.29 6.82
C VAL A 47 -8.11 -8.00 8.01
N VAL A 48 -7.49 -7.22 8.90
CA VAL A 48 -7.00 -7.70 10.19
C VAL A 48 -7.98 -7.29 11.27
N ARG A 49 -8.41 -8.25 12.09
CA ARG A 49 -9.38 -8.04 13.16
C ARG A 49 -8.77 -8.28 14.54
N GLN A 50 -9.23 -7.50 15.52
CA GLN A 50 -9.09 -7.79 16.95
C GLN A 50 -10.48 -8.02 17.53
N GLY A 51 -10.83 -9.29 17.76
CA GLY A 51 -12.20 -9.68 18.06
C GLY A 51 -13.15 -9.30 16.92
N ALA A 52 -14.20 -8.55 17.22
CA ALA A 52 -15.18 -8.10 16.22
C ALA A 52 -14.71 -6.88 15.39
N ARG A 53 -13.70 -6.14 15.87
CA ARG A 53 -13.29 -4.86 15.26
C ARG A 53 -12.24 -5.06 14.17
N VAL A 54 -12.43 -4.42 13.02
CA VAL A 54 -11.37 -4.28 12.01
C VAL A 54 -10.37 -3.23 12.50
N VAL A 55 -9.09 -3.58 12.52
CA VAL A 55 -8.01 -2.72 13.01
C VAL A 55 -7.02 -2.34 11.91
N ALA A 56 -6.98 -3.11 10.83
CA ALA A 56 -6.23 -2.75 9.63
C ALA A 56 -6.86 -3.37 8.38
N ALA A 57 -6.63 -2.76 7.22
CA ALA A 57 -7.00 -3.31 5.93
C ALA A 57 -5.98 -2.95 4.85
N CYS A 58 -5.95 -3.76 3.79
CA CYS A 58 -5.22 -3.47 2.55
C CYS A 58 -5.84 -4.26 1.40
N PHE A 59 -5.58 -3.83 0.17
CA PHE A 59 -5.90 -4.60 -1.02
C PHE A 59 -4.72 -5.47 -1.42
N LEU A 60 -5.00 -6.69 -1.87
CA LEU A 60 -4.01 -7.61 -2.41
C LEU A 60 -4.36 -7.96 -3.86
N GLY A 61 -3.54 -7.48 -4.79
CA GLY A 61 -3.50 -8.02 -6.15
C GLY A 61 -2.85 -9.39 -6.13
N HIS A 62 -3.23 -10.24 -7.09
CA HIS A 62 -2.74 -11.62 -7.18
C HIS A 62 -2.26 -11.88 -8.59
N GLN A 63 -0.98 -12.20 -8.75
CA GLN A 63 -0.41 -12.52 -10.06
C GLN A 63 0.47 -13.76 -10.01
N ARG A 64 0.61 -14.41 -11.18
CA ARG A 64 1.67 -15.38 -11.41
C ARG A 64 2.78 -14.71 -12.20
N GLN A 65 4.00 -14.78 -11.68
CA GLN A 65 5.17 -14.17 -12.29
C GLN A 65 6.30 -15.18 -12.46
N LEU A 66 7.25 -14.90 -13.35
CA LEU A 66 8.46 -15.70 -13.51
C LEU A 66 9.64 -15.03 -12.79
N ARG A 67 10.00 -15.53 -11.61
CA ARG A 67 11.22 -15.12 -10.93
C ARG A 67 12.46 -15.57 -11.71
N HIS A 68 13.39 -14.64 -11.91
CA HIS A 68 14.58 -14.79 -12.75
C HIS A 68 14.27 -15.31 -14.18
N GLY A 69 13.05 -15.12 -14.67
CA GLY A 69 12.60 -15.57 -15.98
C GLY A 69 12.29 -17.06 -16.11
N VAL A 70 12.40 -17.87 -15.04
CA VAL A 70 12.25 -19.34 -15.13
C VAL A 70 11.40 -19.97 -14.03
N LEU A 71 11.33 -19.38 -12.84
CA LEU A 71 10.61 -19.97 -11.71
C LEU A 71 9.20 -19.34 -11.62
N PRO A 72 8.12 -20.09 -11.87
CA PRO A 72 6.77 -19.58 -11.66
C PRO A 72 6.49 -19.40 -10.17
N THR A 73 6.09 -18.18 -9.80
CA THR A 73 5.82 -17.74 -8.43
C THR A 73 4.42 -17.13 -8.37
N ARG A 74 3.67 -17.41 -7.31
CA ARG A 74 2.40 -16.76 -6.98
C ARG A 74 2.66 -15.60 -6.02
N VAL A 75 2.34 -14.40 -6.46
CA VAL A 75 2.73 -13.16 -5.79
C VAL A 75 1.48 -12.38 -5.39
N HIS A 76 1.43 -11.98 -4.11
CA HIS A 76 0.50 -10.96 -3.64
C HIS A 76 1.13 -9.56 -3.77
N HIS A 77 0.34 -8.57 -4.13
CA HIS A 77 0.80 -7.19 -4.32
C HIS A 77 0.00 -6.24 -3.42
N LEU A 78 0.69 -5.54 -2.50
CA LEU A 78 0.05 -4.61 -1.57
C LEU A 78 -0.46 -3.36 -2.29
N ASN A 79 -1.76 -3.09 -2.18
CA ASN A 79 -2.48 -1.96 -2.78
C ASN A 79 -2.11 -1.72 -4.25
N SER A 80 -1.91 -2.80 -4.99
CA SER A 80 -1.50 -2.82 -6.40
C SER A 80 -2.00 -4.11 -7.05
N THR A 81 -2.01 -4.16 -8.38
CA THR A 81 -2.57 -5.30 -9.12
C THR A 81 -1.54 -6.38 -9.44
N GLY A 82 -0.25 -6.02 -9.43
CA GLY A 82 0.86 -6.82 -9.94
C GLY A 82 1.00 -6.77 -11.47
N ILE A 83 0.21 -5.94 -12.15
CA ILE A 83 0.22 -5.78 -13.60
C ILE A 83 0.92 -4.45 -13.92
N PRO A 84 2.14 -4.47 -14.48
CA PRO A 84 2.94 -3.26 -14.66
C PRO A 84 2.22 -2.12 -15.39
N GLN A 85 1.39 -2.45 -16.38
CA GLN A 85 0.63 -1.47 -17.17
C GLN A 85 -0.49 -0.78 -16.38
N LEU A 86 -0.97 -1.40 -15.31
CA LEU A 86 -2.01 -0.85 -14.42
C LEU A 86 -1.42 -0.18 -13.18
N ASP A 87 -0.21 -0.58 -12.78
CA ASP A 87 0.49 -0.12 -11.58
C ASP A 87 1.51 1.00 -11.85
N ASP A 88 1.58 1.52 -13.08
CA ASP A 88 2.49 2.62 -13.47
C ASP A 88 2.23 3.90 -12.64
N LEU A 89 0.98 4.07 -12.19
CA LEU A 89 0.60 5.06 -11.19
C LEU A 89 1.08 4.59 -9.80
N CYS A 90 2.36 4.83 -9.49
CA CYS A 90 2.95 4.42 -8.22
C CYS A 90 2.23 5.07 -7.03
N VAL A 91 1.71 4.25 -6.12
CA VAL A 91 1.26 4.68 -4.79
C VAL A 91 2.49 5.04 -3.96
N GLU A 92 2.71 6.31 -3.68
CA GLU A 92 3.77 6.74 -2.76
C GLU A 92 3.32 6.59 -1.31
N HIS A 93 4.27 6.28 -0.40
CA HIS A 93 3.98 6.05 1.02
C HIS A 93 2.93 4.96 1.25
N ASN A 94 3.07 3.85 0.52
CA ASN A 94 2.16 2.72 0.59
C ASN A 94 2.23 2.03 1.96
N SER A 95 1.09 1.55 2.45
CA SER A 95 1.01 0.85 3.72
C SER A 95 -0.33 0.12 3.87
N MET A 96 -0.43 -0.73 4.88
CA MET A 96 -1.73 -1.15 5.40
C MET A 96 -2.40 0.05 6.09
N LEU A 97 -3.68 0.28 5.80
CA LEU A 97 -4.45 1.31 6.50
C LEU A 97 -4.78 0.78 7.90
N CYS A 98 -4.14 1.33 8.94
CA CYS A 98 -4.22 0.84 10.33
C CYS A 98 -4.75 1.92 11.27
N VAL A 99 -5.55 1.54 12.27
CA VAL A 99 -5.94 2.46 13.34
C VAL A 99 -4.72 2.89 14.19
N PRO A 100 -4.72 4.09 14.79
CA PRO A 100 -3.62 4.56 15.62
C PRO A 100 -3.31 3.59 16.78
N GLY A 101 -2.01 3.41 17.07
CA GLY A 101 -1.55 2.52 18.14
C GLY A 101 -1.40 1.05 17.72
N ILE A 102 -1.83 0.68 16.51
CA ILE A 102 -1.55 -0.63 15.92
C ILE A 102 -0.30 -0.50 15.06
N SER A 103 0.74 -1.27 15.41
CA SER A 103 1.93 -1.43 14.57
C SER A 103 1.57 -2.23 13.31
N TRP A 104 2.23 -1.94 12.19
CA TRP A 104 2.02 -2.58 10.89
C TRP A 104 1.81 -4.10 11.05
N PRO A 105 0.59 -4.63 10.89
CA PRO A 105 0.25 -6.00 11.27
C PRO A 105 0.63 -7.02 10.17
N LEU A 106 1.82 -6.88 9.59
CA LEU A 106 2.29 -7.69 8.46
C LEU A 106 2.33 -9.17 8.82
N ARG A 107 2.84 -9.48 10.02
CA ARG A 107 2.86 -10.84 10.56
C ARG A 107 1.46 -11.46 10.56
N THR A 108 0.49 -10.75 11.14
CA THR A 108 -0.89 -11.23 11.25
C THR A 108 -1.56 -11.38 9.89
N LEU A 109 -1.26 -10.48 8.95
CA LEU A 109 -1.69 -10.63 7.56
C LEU A 109 -1.14 -11.93 6.96
N ILE A 110 0.18 -12.11 6.98
CA ILE A 110 0.87 -13.28 6.41
C ILE A 110 0.38 -14.59 7.02
N GLU A 111 0.21 -14.65 8.35
CA GLU A 111 -0.27 -15.84 9.06
C GLU A 111 -1.74 -16.15 8.76
N GLY A 112 -2.53 -15.16 8.33
CA GLY A 112 -3.94 -15.30 7.98
C GLY A 112 -4.20 -15.58 6.49
N LEU A 113 -3.19 -15.45 5.63
CA LEU A 113 -3.33 -15.77 4.21
C LEU A 113 -3.45 -17.29 4.01
N PRO A 114 -4.26 -17.75 3.03
CA PRO A 114 -4.25 -19.16 2.65
C PRO A 114 -2.85 -19.57 2.18
N ALA A 115 -2.49 -20.86 2.26
CA ALA A 115 -1.13 -21.33 1.96
C ALA A 115 -0.79 -21.37 0.46
N ASP A 116 -1.54 -20.67 -0.39
CA ASP A 116 -1.47 -20.76 -1.85
C ASP A 116 -0.72 -19.60 -2.52
N TRP A 117 0.27 -19.03 -1.83
CA TRP A 117 1.18 -18.01 -2.36
C TRP A 117 2.63 -18.35 -2.04
N ASP A 118 3.55 -17.68 -2.72
CA ASP A 118 4.99 -17.87 -2.56
C ASP A 118 5.69 -16.56 -2.12
N GLU A 119 5.20 -15.40 -2.59
CA GLU A 119 5.78 -14.10 -2.28
C GLU A 119 4.73 -13.00 -2.03
N ILE A 120 5.11 -11.96 -1.28
CA ILE A 120 4.34 -10.72 -1.13
C ILE A 120 5.23 -9.52 -1.46
N GLU A 121 4.80 -8.71 -2.42
CA GLU A 121 5.46 -7.49 -2.81
C GLU A 121 4.84 -6.28 -2.12
N LEU A 122 5.72 -5.43 -1.58
CA LEU A 122 5.38 -4.26 -0.79
C LEU A 122 5.93 -3.01 -1.50
N PRO A 123 5.31 -2.57 -2.61
CA PRO A 123 5.85 -1.48 -3.41
C PRO A 123 5.71 -0.15 -2.67
N ALA A 124 6.78 0.67 -2.73
CA ALA A 124 6.78 2.07 -2.27
C ALA A 124 6.32 2.27 -0.82
N ILE A 125 6.63 1.31 0.05
CA ILE A 125 6.46 1.45 1.48
C ILE A 125 7.53 2.36 2.07
N ASP A 126 7.21 3.06 3.14
CA ASP A 126 8.22 3.79 3.92
C ASP A 126 9.24 2.82 4.52
N ALA A 127 10.42 3.34 4.88
CA ALA A 127 11.51 2.60 5.54
C ALA A 127 11.16 2.21 6.99
N THR A 128 10.06 1.48 7.16
CA THR A 128 9.57 0.95 8.42
C THR A 128 10.17 -0.44 8.68
N PRO A 129 10.52 -0.79 9.93
CA PRO A 129 10.95 -2.14 10.25
C PRO A 129 9.86 -3.16 9.93
N LEU A 130 10.20 -4.15 9.08
CA LEU A 130 9.33 -5.27 8.78
C LEU A 130 9.67 -6.47 9.67
N ALA A 131 8.64 -7.12 10.21
CA ALA A 131 8.80 -8.26 11.11
C ALA A 131 7.98 -9.47 10.63
N PRO A 132 8.36 -10.13 9.51
CA PRO A 132 7.63 -11.28 9.00
C PRO A 132 7.76 -12.51 9.92
N PRO A 133 6.93 -13.55 9.72
CA PRO A 133 7.15 -14.85 10.36
C PRO A 133 8.51 -15.46 9.99
N ALA A 134 9.06 -16.28 10.89
CA ALA A 134 10.41 -16.84 10.74
C ALA A 134 10.60 -17.72 9.49
N ALA A 135 9.51 -18.20 8.89
CA ALA A 135 9.53 -18.96 7.65
C ALA A 135 9.81 -18.09 6.40
N TYR A 136 9.73 -16.77 6.52
CA TYR A 136 9.87 -15.83 5.41
C TYR A 136 11.06 -14.89 5.61
N GLN A 137 11.63 -14.45 4.49
CA GLN A 137 12.72 -13.48 4.47
C GLN A 137 12.27 -12.21 3.75
N VAL A 138 12.84 -11.07 4.15
CA VAL A 138 12.62 -9.79 3.47
C VAL A 138 13.80 -9.53 2.55
N THR A 139 13.52 -9.19 1.30
CA THR A 139 14.51 -8.70 0.34
C THR A 139 14.10 -7.30 -0.11
N ILE A 140 15.06 -6.38 -0.16
CA ILE A 140 14.85 -5.03 -0.70
C ILE A 140 15.27 -5.07 -2.17
N ASP A 141 14.30 -4.99 -3.08
CA ASP A 141 14.55 -4.93 -4.52
C ASP A 141 14.98 -3.54 -4.98
N ARG A 142 14.34 -2.49 -4.43
CA ARG A 142 14.60 -1.10 -4.81
C ARG A 142 14.44 -0.16 -3.62
N GLU A 143 15.34 0.80 -3.52
CA GLU A 143 15.23 1.95 -2.61
C GLU A 143 15.25 3.24 -3.45
N VAL A 144 14.37 4.19 -3.14
CA VAL A 144 14.22 5.45 -3.89
C VAL A 144 14.13 6.61 -2.90
N SER A 145 14.83 7.70 -3.19
CA SER A 145 14.72 8.94 -2.41
C SER A 145 13.38 9.62 -2.65
N ALA A 146 12.69 10.03 -1.58
CA ALA A 146 11.43 10.78 -1.62
C ALA A 146 11.65 12.22 -1.11
N PRO A 147 12.19 13.14 -1.94
CA PRO A 147 12.36 14.53 -1.54
C PRO A 147 11.00 15.21 -1.39
N TYR A 148 10.82 15.97 -0.31
CA TYR A 148 9.58 16.72 -0.06
C TYR A 148 9.87 18.20 0.14
N ILE A 149 8.84 19.03 -0.09
CA ILE A 149 8.87 20.47 0.16
C ILE A 149 7.91 20.78 1.29
N ASP A 150 8.40 21.42 2.35
CA ASP A 150 7.55 21.96 3.41
C ASP A 150 6.81 23.21 2.90
N LEU A 151 5.56 23.01 2.47
CA LEU A 151 4.72 24.08 1.96
C LEU A 151 4.37 25.12 3.03
N ALA A 152 4.35 24.77 4.32
CA ALA A 152 4.11 25.74 5.38
C ALA A 152 5.31 26.69 5.50
N ARG A 153 6.53 26.14 5.41
CA ARG A 153 7.76 26.93 5.36
C ARG A 153 7.83 27.81 4.11
N VAL A 154 7.45 27.31 2.94
CA VAL A 154 7.41 28.11 1.70
C VAL A 154 6.45 29.29 1.83
N ARG A 155 5.23 29.05 2.37
CA ARG A 155 4.25 30.12 2.61
C ARG A 155 4.75 31.16 3.60
N ALA A 156 5.46 30.73 4.65
CA ALA A 156 6.04 31.65 5.64
C ALA A 156 7.18 32.50 5.06
N ALA A 157 7.99 31.94 4.15
CA ALA A 157 9.07 32.65 3.48
C ALA A 157 8.58 33.60 2.36
N GLY A 158 7.41 33.32 1.77
CA GLY A 158 6.82 34.12 0.69
C GLY A 158 7.46 33.91 -0.68
N ASP A 159 8.62 33.24 -0.76
CA ASP A 159 9.32 32.90 -2.01
C ASP A 159 10.01 31.54 -1.90
N TYR A 160 9.66 30.62 -2.81
CA TYR A 160 10.28 29.30 -2.91
C TYR A 160 11.75 29.36 -3.33
N LEU A 161 12.13 30.25 -4.26
CA LEU A 161 13.49 30.31 -4.82
C LEU A 161 14.51 30.80 -3.77
N SER A 162 14.05 31.56 -2.79
CA SER A 162 14.84 31.97 -1.62
C SER A 162 15.24 30.80 -0.70
N LEU A 163 14.52 29.68 -0.77
CA LEU A 163 14.73 28.49 0.07
C LEU A 163 15.62 27.42 -0.60
N LEU A 164 15.94 27.59 -1.89
CA LEU A 164 16.80 26.67 -2.63
C LEU A 164 18.28 26.89 -2.27
N GLY A 165 18.98 25.81 -1.96
CA GLY A 165 20.43 25.82 -1.79
C GLY A 165 21.16 26.04 -3.12
N ALA A 166 22.44 26.40 -3.05
CA ALA A 166 23.26 26.72 -4.23
C ALA A 166 23.35 25.58 -5.28
N ASN A 167 23.13 24.32 -4.87
CA ASN A 167 23.16 23.15 -5.75
C ASN A 167 21.78 22.78 -6.34
N THR A 168 20.75 23.59 -6.09
CA THR A 168 19.37 23.37 -6.56
C THR A 168 18.82 24.60 -7.30
N ARG A 169 19.70 25.56 -7.63
CA ARG A 169 19.43 26.72 -8.49
C ARG A 169 19.88 26.46 -9.92
#